data_AF-A0A3B8N8S3-F1
#
_entry.id   AF-A0A3B8N8S3-F1
#
_cell.length_a   1.000
_cell.length_b   1.000
_cell.length_c   1.000
_cell.angle_alpha   90.00
_cell.angle_beta   90.00
_cell.angle_gamma   90.00
#
_symmetry.space_group_name_H-M   'P 1'
#
loop_
_entity.id
_entity.type
_entity.pdbx_description
1 polymer ?
#
loop_
_entity_poly.entity_id
_entity_poly.type
_entity_poly.pdbx_seq_one_letter_code
_entity_poly.pdbx_strand_id
1 'polypeptide(L)'
;EETVQALSDLQSEGKIRHYGVSHLPINRIREYCERGNPYAVMAEFSAVSTAAKETVFPICRNNALKMIAFSVTGRGILTGSFDRERRFEHGDIRMMDPLFQREKLDCALAISEKMEELSRKIGVTRVQLAIAWVLSHSEVWIALTGPSTISHMMENVQAQRIKLEADLKKEIDEAIREQQNSLRNKQEESVRNLVSSRLPADPSQALSDMVYAVETAIEIGKISEEQVIESVMTLLSMKDKASVRFREELEQLRLLLVKHLG
;
A
#
# COMPACT_ATOMS: atom_id res chain seq x y z
N GLU A 1 13.44 -14.36 -18.14
CA GLU A 1 14.62 -14.28 -19.02
C GLU A 1 14.27 -13.61 -20.33
N GLU A 2 13.42 -14.23 -21.16
CA GLU A 2 12.99 -13.70 -22.46
C GLU A 2 12.52 -12.22 -22.41
N THR A 3 11.74 -11.84 -21.40
CA THR A 3 11.26 -10.46 -21.22
C THR A 3 12.39 -9.44 -21.09
N VAL A 4 13.42 -9.74 -20.29
CA VAL A 4 14.54 -8.83 -20.03
C VAL A 4 15.45 -8.75 -21.25
N GLN A 5 15.66 -9.87 -21.94
CA GLN A 5 16.44 -9.92 -23.18
C GLN A 5 15.79 -9.07 -24.27
N ALA A 6 14.48 -9.25 -24.51
CA ALA A 6 13.75 -8.49 -25.53
C ALA A 6 13.82 -6.97 -25.28
N LEU A 7 13.68 -6.52 -24.03
CA LEU A 7 13.82 -5.09 -23.69
C LEU A 7 15.25 -4.58 -23.89
N SER A 8 16.25 -5.41 -23.60
CA SER A 8 17.67 -5.07 -23.78
C SER A 8 18.05 -5.01 -25.27
N ASP A 9 17.48 -5.87 -26.10
CA ASP A 9 17.65 -5.84 -27.56
C ASP A 9 17.04 -4.57 -28.15
N LEU A 10 15.81 -4.21 -27.75
CA LEU A 10 15.18 -2.95 -28.16
C LEU A 10 16.00 -1.71 -27.75
N GLN A 11 16.64 -1.76 -26.58
CA GLN A 11 17.53 -0.69 -26.14
C GLN A 11 18.81 -0.63 -26.99
N SER A 12 19.42 -1.79 -27.28
CA SER A 12 20.64 -1.89 -28.08
C SER A 12 20.43 -1.50 -29.54
N GLU A 13 19.25 -1.79 -30.09
CA GLU A 13 18.81 -1.34 -31.42
C GLU A 13 18.46 0.16 -31.46
N GLY A 14 18.46 0.84 -30.30
CA GLY A 14 18.13 2.27 -30.20
C GLY A 14 16.64 2.59 -30.34
N LYS A 15 15.75 1.58 -30.31
CA LYS A 15 14.29 1.79 -30.37
C LYS A 15 13.73 2.38 -29.08
N ILE A 16 14.36 2.06 -27.94
CA ILE A 16 14.05 2.68 -26.65
C ILE A 16 15.34 3.16 -25.98
N ARG A 17 15.25 4.22 -25.17
CA ARG A 17 16.41 4.72 -24.40
C ARG A 17 16.62 3.95 -23.10
N HIS A 18 15.52 3.63 -22.42
CA HIS A 18 15.50 2.95 -21.13
C HIS A 18 14.23 2.10 -21.00
N TYR A 19 14.28 1.06 -20.18
CA TYR A 19 13.12 0.33 -19.72
C TYR A 19 13.04 0.35 -18.18
N GLY A 20 11.86 0.07 -17.64
CA GLY A 20 11.62 -0.03 -16.22
C GLY A 20 10.64 -1.15 -15.90
N VAL A 21 10.39 -1.37 -14.61
CA VAL A 21 9.49 -2.40 -14.12
C VAL A 21 8.39 -1.79 -13.24
N SER A 22 7.22 -2.41 -13.20
CA SER A 22 6.11 -1.95 -12.37
C SER A 22 5.21 -3.12 -12.00
N HIS A 23 4.56 -3.04 -10.83
CA HIS A 23 3.58 -4.04 -10.34
C HIS A 23 4.10 -5.48 -10.35
N LEU A 24 5.40 -5.69 -10.16
CA LEU A 24 6.00 -7.02 -10.03
C LEU A 24 6.19 -7.38 -8.55
N PRO A 25 6.02 -8.67 -8.19
CA PRO A 25 6.49 -9.18 -6.90
C PRO A 25 7.95 -8.83 -6.64
N ILE A 26 8.30 -8.56 -5.38
CA ILE A 26 9.64 -8.06 -5.00
C ILE A 26 10.76 -9.02 -5.44
N ASN A 27 10.54 -10.33 -5.36
CA ASN A 27 11.49 -11.34 -5.85
C ASN A 27 11.70 -11.25 -7.38
N ARG A 28 10.65 -10.96 -8.15
CA ARG A 28 10.75 -10.76 -9.61
C ARG A 28 11.49 -9.48 -9.97
N ILE A 29 11.30 -8.41 -9.19
CA ILE A 29 12.09 -7.18 -9.38
C ILE A 29 13.58 -7.49 -9.21
N ARG A 30 13.96 -8.23 -8.17
CA ARG A 30 15.37 -8.65 -7.95
C ARG A 30 15.90 -9.50 -9.10
N GLU A 31 15.15 -10.52 -9.52
CA GLU A 31 15.54 -11.36 -10.67
C GLU A 31 15.76 -10.53 -11.95
N TYR A 32 14.94 -9.50 -12.18
CA TYR A 32 15.08 -8.64 -13.35
C TYR A 32 16.31 -7.73 -13.25
N CYS A 33 16.71 -7.32 -12.04
CA CYS A 33 17.95 -6.58 -11.80
C CYS A 33 19.20 -7.46 -11.91
N GLU A 34 19.10 -8.76 -11.61
CA GLU A 34 20.22 -9.70 -11.76
C GLU A 34 20.49 -10.04 -13.24
N ARG A 35 19.44 -10.06 -14.07
CA ARG A 35 19.52 -10.47 -15.47
C ARG A 35 19.71 -9.31 -16.45
N GLY A 36 19.42 -8.09 -16.03
CA GLY A 36 19.47 -6.90 -16.87
C GLY A 36 19.67 -5.65 -16.05
N ASN A 37 19.46 -4.48 -16.65
CA ASN A 37 19.65 -3.19 -16.01
C ASN A 37 18.40 -2.30 -16.17
N PRO A 38 17.27 -2.64 -15.50
CA PRO A 38 16.11 -1.76 -15.51
C PRO A 38 16.51 -0.39 -14.94
N TYR A 39 16.07 0.69 -15.58
CA TYR A 39 16.42 2.05 -15.20
C TYR A 39 15.57 2.57 -14.03
N ALA A 40 14.31 2.15 -13.97
CA ALA A 40 13.37 2.59 -12.95
C ALA A 40 12.41 1.47 -12.52
N VAL A 41 11.91 1.62 -11.29
CA VAL A 41 10.82 0.83 -10.73
C VAL A 41 9.67 1.76 -10.39
N MET A 42 8.45 1.45 -10.84
CA MET A 42 7.25 2.19 -10.44
C MET A 42 6.50 1.43 -9.35
N ALA A 43 6.39 2.03 -8.17
CA ALA A 43 5.83 1.43 -6.97
C ALA A 43 4.97 2.44 -6.16
N GLU A 44 4.05 1.91 -5.35
CA GLU A 44 3.20 2.73 -4.48
C GLU A 44 4.04 3.32 -3.34
N PHE A 45 3.94 4.63 -3.13
CA PHE A 45 4.58 5.27 -1.98
C PHE A 45 3.91 6.59 -1.62
N SER A 46 3.45 6.71 -0.37
CA SER A 46 2.88 7.93 0.21
C SER A 46 3.00 7.92 1.74
N ALA A 47 2.60 9.01 2.40
CA ALA A 47 2.62 9.06 3.86
C ALA A 47 1.72 7.98 4.52
N VAL A 48 0.68 7.51 3.82
CA VAL A 48 -0.26 6.48 4.30
C VAL A 48 0.05 5.07 3.77
N SER A 49 1.08 4.93 2.92
CA SER A 49 1.55 3.64 2.40
C SER A 49 3.06 3.68 2.22
N THR A 50 3.79 3.15 3.22
CA THR A 50 5.25 3.25 3.30
C THR A 50 5.97 1.92 3.13
N ALA A 51 5.26 0.85 2.74
CA ALA A 51 5.85 -0.49 2.58
C ALA A 51 7.06 -0.49 1.63
N ALA A 52 7.10 0.42 0.65
CA ALA A 52 8.22 0.62 -0.25
C ALA A 52 9.56 0.91 0.48
N LYS A 53 9.53 1.49 1.70
CA LYS A 53 10.75 1.76 2.48
C LYS A 53 11.51 0.48 2.86
N GLU A 54 10.78 -0.59 3.19
CA GLU A 54 11.36 -1.87 3.58
C GLU A 54 11.56 -2.82 2.38
N THR A 55 10.83 -2.60 1.29
CA THR A 55 10.78 -3.55 0.16
C THR A 55 11.52 -3.05 -1.08
N VAL A 56 11.17 -1.87 -1.58
CA VAL A 56 11.65 -1.34 -2.87
C VAL A 56 12.89 -0.47 -2.70
N PHE A 57 12.99 0.32 -1.63
CA PHE A 57 14.14 1.20 -1.38
C PHE A 57 15.46 0.44 -1.29
N PRO A 58 15.56 -0.73 -0.60
CA PRO A 58 16.79 -1.51 -0.60
C PRO A 58 17.20 -1.97 -2.00
N ILE A 59 16.23 -2.34 -2.85
CA ILE A 59 16.50 -2.71 -4.25
C ILE A 59 17.02 -1.51 -5.04
N CYS A 60 16.42 -0.32 -4.86
CA CYS A 60 16.86 0.91 -5.49
C CYS A 60 18.32 1.22 -5.16
N ARG A 61 18.69 1.17 -3.87
CA ARG A 61 20.06 1.41 -3.39
C ARG A 61 21.06 0.40 -3.95
N ASN A 62 20.71 -0.88 -3.95
CA ASN A 62 21.63 -1.95 -4.34
C ASN A 62 21.87 -2.04 -5.86
N ASN A 63 20.92 -1.58 -6.68
CA ASN A 63 20.95 -1.76 -8.14
C ASN A 63 21.04 -0.43 -8.91
N ALA A 64 21.32 0.69 -8.22
CA ALA A 64 21.27 2.04 -8.79
C ALA A 64 19.94 2.35 -9.51
N LEU A 65 18.86 1.72 -9.04
CA LEU A 65 17.51 1.84 -9.56
C LEU A 65 16.85 3.10 -9.01
N LYS A 66 16.03 3.75 -9.83
CA LYS A 66 15.25 4.93 -9.42
C LYS A 66 13.79 4.57 -9.23
N MET A 67 13.15 5.07 -8.18
CA MET A 67 11.72 4.84 -7.97
C MET A 67 10.87 5.95 -8.59
N ILE A 68 9.83 5.55 -9.31
CA ILE A 68 8.70 6.41 -9.70
C ILE A 68 7.56 6.09 -8.73
N ALA A 69 7.28 7.01 -7.81
CA ALA A 69 6.23 6.85 -6.82
C ALA A 69 4.85 7.16 -7.42
N PHE A 70 3.90 6.23 -7.30
CA PHE A 70 2.49 6.49 -7.59
C PHE A 70 1.65 6.51 -6.31
N SER A 71 0.41 7.00 -6.42
CA SER A 71 -0.51 7.21 -5.28
C SER A 71 0.06 8.13 -4.20
N VAL A 72 0.86 9.13 -4.59
CA VAL A 72 1.59 10.02 -3.65
C VAL A 72 0.69 10.85 -2.74
N THR A 73 -0.60 11.01 -3.11
CA THR A 73 -1.64 11.65 -2.30
C THR A 73 -2.51 10.65 -1.53
N GLY A 74 -2.08 9.39 -1.39
CA GLY A 74 -2.80 8.35 -0.68
C GLY A 74 -4.18 8.08 -1.28
N ARG A 75 -4.26 8.00 -2.62
CA ARG A 75 -5.53 7.80 -3.36
C ARG A 75 -6.59 8.86 -3.05
N GLY A 76 -6.11 10.07 -2.74
CA GLY A 76 -6.93 11.22 -2.40
C GLY A 76 -7.08 11.47 -0.90
N ILE A 77 -6.75 10.53 -0.01
CA ILE A 77 -6.87 10.71 1.44
C ILE A 77 -6.13 11.98 1.89
N LEU A 78 -4.91 12.19 1.40
CA LEU A 78 -4.05 13.34 1.75
C LEU A 78 -4.49 14.66 1.11
N THR A 79 -5.64 14.69 0.42
CA THR A 79 -6.26 15.93 -0.07
C THR A 79 -7.23 16.55 0.93
N GLY A 80 -7.67 15.78 1.95
CA GLY A 80 -8.71 16.21 2.89
C GLY A 80 -10.14 16.10 2.36
N SER A 81 -10.33 15.47 1.19
CA SER A 81 -11.65 15.23 0.60
C SER A 81 -12.40 14.02 1.20
N PHE A 82 -11.82 13.37 2.21
CA PHE A 82 -12.35 12.15 2.82
C PHE A 82 -12.55 12.37 4.32
N ASP A 83 -13.68 11.87 4.81
CA ASP A 83 -13.94 11.65 6.22
C ASP A 83 -14.41 10.19 6.41
N ARG A 84 -14.67 9.82 7.67
CA ARG A 84 -15.17 8.48 8.03
C ARG A 84 -16.56 8.19 7.45
N GLU A 85 -17.35 9.22 7.19
CA GLU A 85 -18.73 9.07 6.71
C GLU A 85 -18.82 8.98 5.19
N ARG A 86 -17.71 9.19 4.48
CA ARG A 86 -17.64 9.10 3.03
C ARG A 86 -18.16 7.74 2.57
N ARG A 87 -19.29 7.76 1.86
CA ARG A 87 -19.82 6.61 1.14
C ARG A 87 -19.32 6.65 -0.30
N PHE A 88 -18.88 5.50 -0.78
CA PHE A 88 -18.49 5.31 -2.16
C PHE A 88 -19.69 4.85 -2.97
N GLU A 89 -19.75 5.27 -4.23
CA GLU A 89 -20.77 4.79 -5.17
C GLU A 89 -20.54 3.32 -5.48
N HIS A 90 -21.62 2.62 -5.84
CA HIS A 90 -21.52 1.22 -6.24
C HIS A 90 -20.60 1.08 -7.47
N GLY A 91 -19.60 0.19 -7.38
CA GLY A 91 -18.60 -0.01 -8.42
C GLY A 91 -17.32 0.81 -8.26
N ASP A 92 -17.24 1.68 -7.25
CA ASP A 92 -15.99 2.36 -6.90
C ASP A 92 -14.97 1.36 -6.33
N ILE A 93 -13.78 1.31 -6.94
CA ILE A 93 -12.73 0.37 -6.55
C ILE A 93 -12.27 0.55 -5.09
N ARG A 94 -12.46 1.74 -4.51
CA ARG A 94 -12.07 2.03 -3.12
C ARG A 94 -12.92 1.26 -2.11
N MET A 95 -14.10 0.79 -2.51
CA MET A 95 -14.90 -0.12 -1.68
C MET A 95 -14.19 -1.43 -1.37
N MET A 96 -13.22 -1.83 -2.20
CA MET A 96 -12.45 -3.08 -2.05
C MET A 96 -10.99 -2.82 -1.72
N ASP A 97 -10.55 -1.56 -1.67
CA ASP A 97 -9.16 -1.19 -1.42
C ASP A 97 -8.86 -1.25 0.09
N PRO A 98 -7.89 -2.06 0.55
CA PRO A 98 -7.57 -2.20 1.97
C PRO A 98 -7.26 -0.87 2.68
N LEU A 99 -6.74 0.13 1.96
CA LEU A 99 -6.44 1.44 2.54
C LEU A 99 -7.71 2.15 3.06
N PHE A 100 -8.88 1.84 2.50
CA PHE A 100 -10.18 2.43 2.86
C PHE A 100 -11.00 1.54 3.80
N GLN A 101 -10.39 0.50 4.38
CA GLN A 101 -11.06 -0.45 5.26
C GLN A 101 -10.58 -0.29 6.70
N ARG A 102 -11.54 -0.38 7.62
CA ARG A 102 -11.32 -0.56 9.07
C ARG A 102 -10.23 0.37 9.65
N GLU A 103 -9.25 -0.19 10.35
CA GLU A 103 -8.21 0.53 11.07
C GLU A 103 -7.23 1.23 10.12
N LYS A 104 -7.07 0.75 8.88
CA LYS A 104 -6.21 1.39 7.87
C LYS A 104 -6.75 2.76 7.47
N LEU A 105 -8.06 2.87 7.29
CA LEU A 105 -8.70 4.17 7.01
C LEU A 105 -8.51 5.13 8.18
N ASP A 106 -8.71 4.66 9.42
CA ASP A 106 -8.50 5.46 10.62
C ASP A 106 -7.06 5.99 10.74
N CYS A 107 -6.08 5.12 10.51
CA CYS A 107 -4.67 5.49 10.49
C CYS A 107 -4.38 6.51 9.38
N ALA A 108 -4.91 6.27 8.18
CA ALA A 108 -4.68 7.15 7.03
C ALA A 108 -5.30 8.55 7.25
N LEU A 109 -6.49 8.63 7.85
CA LEU A 109 -7.13 9.90 8.22
C LEU A 109 -6.33 10.64 9.30
N ALA A 110 -5.86 9.95 10.34
CA ALA A 110 -5.03 10.55 11.39
C ALA A 110 -3.70 11.09 10.84
N ILE A 111 -3.04 10.35 9.94
CA ILE A 111 -1.87 10.84 9.21
C ILE A 111 -2.24 12.07 8.39
N SER A 112 -3.38 12.05 7.71
CA SER A 112 -3.82 13.18 6.89
C SER A 112 -4.10 14.44 7.72
N GLU A 113 -4.66 14.32 8.92
CA GLU A 113 -4.85 15.44 9.86
C GLU A 113 -3.51 15.99 10.34
N LYS A 114 -2.53 15.12 10.64
CA LYS A 114 -1.21 15.58 11.06
C LYS A 114 -0.47 16.30 9.93
N MET A 115 -0.60 15.80 8.69
CA MET A 115 -0.05 16.47 7.51
C MET A 115 -0.64 17.88 7.31
N GLU A 116 -1.92 18.08 7.62
CA GLU A 116 -2.54 19.41 7.59
C GLU A 116 -1.96 20.33 8.66
N GLU A 117 -1.89 19.87 9.89
CA GLU A 117 -1.29 20.64 11.00
C GLU A 117 0.12 21.12 10.61
N LEU A 118 0.96 20.21 10.11
CA LEU A 118 2.33 20.50 9.73
C LEU A 118 2.44 21.39 8.48
N SER A 119 1.54 21.22 7.50
CA SER A 119 1.53 22.05 6.29
C SER A 119 1.22 23.50 6.59
N ARG A 120 0.34 23.77 7.57
CA ARG A 120 0.02 25.12 8.04
C ARG A 120 1.22 25.82 8.67
N LYS A 121 2.11 25.10 9.36
CA LYS A 121 3.32 25.69 9.98
C LYS A 121 4.25 26.34 8.94
N ILE A 122 4.24 25.84 7.71
CA ILE A 122 5.11 26.33 6.61
C ILE A 122 4.33 27.00 5.47
N GLY A 123 3.02 27.22 5.64
CA GLY A 123 2.19 27.94 4.67
C GLY A 123 2.00 27.23 3.32
N VAL A 124 1.97 25.90 3.30
CA VAL A 124 1.72 25.09 2.09
C VAL A 124 0.46 24.25 2.26
N THR A 125 -0.07 23.69 1.17
CA THR A 125 -1.21 22.76 1.28
C THR A 125 -0.77 21.38 1.75
N ARG A 126 -1.67 20.61 2.37
CA ARG A 126 -1.41 19.21 2.72
C ARG A 126 -0.99 18.34 1.53
N VAL A 127 -1.53 18.61 0.34
CA VAL A 127 -1.18 17.90 -0.91
C VAL A 127 0.27 18.19 -1.28
N GLN A 128 0.66 19.47 -1.22
CA GLN A 128 2.03 19.88 -1.49
C GLN A 128 3.01 19.28 -0.48
N LEU A 129 2.66 19.28 0.81
CA LEU A 129 3.49 18.67 1.85
C LEU A 129 3.65 17.16 1.63
N ALA A 130 2.58 16.46 1.28
CA ALA A 130 2.61 15.03 0.99
C ALA A 130 3.54 14.69 -0.18
N ILE A 131 3.44 15.44 -1.29
CA ILE A 131 4.31 15.27 -2.45
C ILE A 131 5.76 15.61 -2.11
N ALA A 132 6.00 16.71 -1.39
CA ALA A 132 7.33 17.11 -0.96
C ALA A 132 7.98 16.08 -0.04
N TRP A 133 7.22 15.48 0.88
CA TRP A 133 7.70 14.40 1.73
C TRP A 133 8.08 13.17 0.91
N VAL A 134 7.26 12.76 -0.08
CA VAL A 134 7.61 11.67 -0.99
C VAL A 134 8.92 11.99 -1.72
N LEU A 135 9.05 13.17 -2.32
CA LEU A 135 10.25 13.61 -3.05
C LEU A 135 11.49 13.82 -2.16
N SER A 136 11.33 13.89 -0.83
CA SER A 136 12.45 14.04 0.10
C SER A 136 13.28 12.77 0.31
N HIS A 137 12.84 11.63 -0.23
CA HIS A 137 13.55 10.36 -0.14
C HIS A 137 14.46 10.17 -1.36
N SER A 138 15.74 9.85 -1.13
CA SER A 138 16.76 9.73 -2.20
C SER A 138 16.44 8.68 -3.27
N GLU A 139 15.66 7.66 -2.92
CA GLU A 139 15.25 6.60 -3.84
C GLU A 139 14.14 7.06 -4.79
N VAL A 140 13.38 8.09 -4.43
CA VAL A 140 12.27 8.62 -5.22
C VAL A 140 12.82 9.63 -6.23
N TRP A 141 12.72 9.29 -7.51
CA TRP A 141 13.08 10.19 -8.60
C TRP A 141 11.89 11.02 -9.10
N ILE A 142 10.70 10.42 -9.19
CA ILE A 142 9.49 11.06 -9.71
C ILE A 142 8.30 10.75 -8.79
N ALA A 143 7.47 11.76 -8.52
CA ALA A 143 6.17 11.61 -7.88
C ALA A 143 5.05 11.80 -8.92
N LEU A 144 4.21 10.80 -9.14
CA LEU A 144 3.05 10.87 -10.05
C LEU A 144 1.82 11.41 -9.31
N THR A 145 1.31 12.56 -9.74
CA THR A 145 0.32 13.36 -8.97
C THR A 145 -1.10 13.39 -9.58
N GLY A 146 -1.30 12.85 -10.79
CA GLY A 146 -2.62 12.58 -11.40
C GLY A 146 -3.69 13.70 -11.39
N PRO A 147 -3.38 14.98 -11.65
CA PRO A 147 -4.40 16.04 -11.62
C PRO A 147 -5.36 15.97 -12.82
N SER A 148 -6.66 16.22 -12.59
CA SER A 148 -7.69 16.35 -13.64
C SER A 148 -8.04 17.80 -14.00
N THR A 149 -7.50 18.77 -13.23
CA THR A 149 -7.70 20.21 -13.47
C THR A 149 -6.36 20.92 -13.51
N ILE A 150 -6.30 22.04 -14.24
CA ILE A 150 -5.09 22.89 -14.29
C ILE A 150 -4.75 23.40 -12.89
N SER A 151 -5.75 23.75 -12.07
CA SER A 151 -5.53 24.22 -10.70
C SER A 151 -4.78 23.19 -9.85
N HIS A 152 -5.24 21.93 -9.84
CA HIS A 152 -4.55 20.85 -9.11
C HIS A 152 -3.16 20.57 -9.70
N MET A 153 -3.00 20.63 -11.03
CA MET A 153 -1.69 20.48 -11.65
C MET A 153 -0.72 21.56 -11.18
N MET A 154 -1.16 22.82 -11.17
CA MET A 154 -0.34 23.95 -10.71
C MET A 154 0.01 23.81 -9.24
N GLU A 155 -0.94 23.42 -8.38
CA GLU A 155 -0.69 23.13 -6.97
C GLU A 155 0.38 22.05 -6.79
N ASN A 156 0.23 20.90 -7.46
CA ASN A 156 1.12 19.75 -7.38
C ASN A 156 2.55 20.09 -7.82
N VAL A 157 2.70 20.86 -8.90
CA VAL A 157 4.02 21.27 -9.44
C VAL A 157 4.78 22.17 -8.47
N GLN A 158 4.12 22.96 -7.62
CA GLN A 158 4.80 23.80 -6.63
C GLN A 158 5.44 22.97 -5.50
N ALA A 159 4.98 21.73 -5.27
CA ALA A 159 5.52 20.87 -4.22
C ALA A 159 7.04 20.63 -4.35
N GLN A 160 7.57 20.60 -5.58
CA GLN A 160 9.01 20.42 -5.85
C GLN A 160 9.89 21.55 -5.28
N ARG A 161 9.29 22.71 -4.99
CA ARG A 161 10.00 23.89 -4.46
C ARG A 161 10.08 23.89 -2.94
N ILE A 162 9.34 22.99 -2.29
CA ILE A 162 9.33 22.87 -0.84
C ILE A 162 10.55 22.09 -0.41
N LYS A 163 11.42 22.74 0.34
CA LYS A 163 12.52 22.08 1.05
C LYS A 163 12.03 21.74 2.46
N LEU A 164 12.03 20.46 2.79
CA LEU A 164 11.74 20.03 4.15
C LEU A 164 13.01 20.18 4.98
N GLU A 165 13.00 21.15 5.88
CA GLU A 165 14.02 21.27 6.92
C GLU A 165 14.10 19.98 7.73
N ALA A 166 15.29 19.65 8.22
CA ALA A 166 15.55 18.36 8.88
C ALA A 166 14.59 18.09 10.05
N ASP A 167 14.28 19.12 10.85
CA ASP A 167 13.38 19.02 11.99
C ASP A 167 11.93 18.75 11.55
N LEU A 168 11.44 19.43 10.51
CA LEU A 168 10.10 19.21 9.98
C LEU A 168 9.98 17.81 9.36
N LYS A 169 10.99 17.38 8.58
CA LYS A 169 11.00 16.02 8.02
C LYS A 169 10.95 14.97 9.13
N LYS A 170 11.74 15.18 10.20
CA LYS A 170 11.75 14.30 11.36
C LYS A 170 10.38 14.27 12.07
N GLU A 171 9.73 15.42 12.25
CA GLU A 171 8.39 15.51 12.85
C GLU A 171 7.36 14.74 12.01
N ILE A 172 7.41 14.84 10.68
CA ILE A 172 6.53 14.07 9.77
C ILE A 172 6.83 12.56 9.89
N ASP A 173 8.10 12.16 9.87
CA ASP A 173 8.49 10.75 9.96
C ASP A 173 8.12 10.13 11.32
N GLU A 174 8.20 10.90 12.41
CA GLU A 174 7.74 10.51 13.75
C GLU A 174 6.22 10.32 13.78
N ALA A 175 5.46 11.30 13.29
CA ALA A 175 4.01 11.21 13.20
C ALA A 175 3.54 9.98 12.42
N ILE A 176 4.11 9.73 11.24
CA ILE A 176 3.74 8.57 10.42
C ILE A 176 4.04 7.26 11.17
N ARG A 177 5.23 7.16 11.77
CA ARG A 177 5.64 5.97 12.52
C ARG A 177 4.77 5.71 13.75
N GLU A 178 4.37 6.73 14.48
CA GLU A 178 3.45 6.60 15.62
C GLU A 178 2.09 6.04 15.18
N GLN A 179 1.53 6.57 14.10
CA GLN A 179 0.25 6.08 13.56
C GLN A 179 0.37 4.64 13.04
N GLN A 180 1.48 4.28 12.40
CA GLN A 180 1.73 2.92 11.93
C GLN A 180 1.89 1.91 13.08
N ASN A 181 2.57 2.30 14.16
CA ASN A 181 2.66 1.47 15.36
C ASN A 181 1.29 1.28 16.02
N SER A 182 0.48 2.35 16.10
CA SER A 182 -0.90 2.27 16.61
C SER A 182 -1.76 1.35 15.74
N LEU A 183 -1.68 1.49 14.41
CA LEU A 183 -2.36 0.63 13.45
C LEU A 183 -2.02 -0.84 13.68
N ARG A 184 -0.73 -1.17 13.79
CA ARG A 184 -0.27 -2.54 14.00
C ARG A 184 -0.87 -3.16 15.26
N ASN A 185 -0.90 -2.42 16.37
CA ASN A 185 -1.49 -2.91 17.62
C ASN A 185 -3.01 -3.15 17.47
N LYS A 186 -3.74 -2.24 16.84
CA LYS A 186 -5.18 -2.39 16.59
C LYS A 186 -5.49 -3.56 15.65
N GLN A 187 -4.67 -3.74 14.63
CA GLN A 187 -4.76 -4.88 13.70
C GLN A 187 -4.50 -6.20 14.41
N GLU A 188 -3.48 -6.30 15.26
CA GLU A 188 -3.21 -7.48 16.08
C GLU A 188 -4.40 -7.84 16.98
N GLU A 189 -4.99 -6.86 17.65
CA GLU A 189 -6.18 -7.05 18.48
C GLU A 189 -7.40 -7.48 17.66
N SER A 190 -7.64 -6.82 16.52
CA SER A 190 -8.77 -7.11 15.64
C SER A 190 -8.69 -8.52 15.06
N VAL A 191 -7.52 -8.90 14.54
CA VAL A 191 -7.27 -10.26 14.05
C VAL A 191 -7.50 -11.28 15.17
N ARG A 192 -6.96 -11.05 16.38
CA ARG A 192 -7.17 -11.93 17.54
C ARG A 192 -8.65 -12.09 17.88
N ASN A 193 -9.41 -10.99 17.90
CA ASN A 193 -10.84 -11.00 18.21
C ASN A 193 -11.65 -11.74 17.15
N LEU A 194 -11.34 -11.54 15.86
CA LEU A 194 -12.02 -12.23 14.75
C LEU A 194 -11.79 -13.73 14.78
N VAL A 195 -10.55 -14.17 15.03
CA VAL A 195 -10.22 -15.60 15.00
C VAL A 195 -10.63 -16.31 16.29
N SER A 196 -10.75 -15.62 17.43
CA SER A 196 -11.21 -16.22 18.69
C SER A 196 -12.73 -16.28 18.82
N SER A 197 -13.45 -15.44 18.08
CA SER A 197 -14.92 -15.40 18.07
C SER A 197 -15.51 -16.46 17.15
N ARG A 198 -16.79 -16.78 17.37
CA ARG A 198 -17.57 -17.59 16.41
C ARG A 198 -17.76 -16.80 15.12
N LEU A 199 -17.62 -17.47 13.97
CA LEU A 199 -17.89 -16.85 12.67
C LEU A 199 -19.33 -16.29 12.59
N PRO A 200 -19.52 -15.12 11.95
CA PRO A 200 -20.84 -14.55 11.70
C PRO A 200 -21.83 -15.54 11.07
N ALA A 201 -23.13 -15.30 11.30
CA ALA A 201 -24.19 -16.10 10.68
C ALA A 201 -24.22 -15.90 9.16
N ASP A 202 -24.04 -14.64 8.72
CA ASP A 202 -23.99 -14.24 7.32
C ASP A 202 -22.66 -14.70 6.66
N PRO A 203 -22.71 -15.49 5.58
CA PRO A 203 -21.49 -16.01 4.94
C PRO A 203 -20.63 -14.94 4.28
N SER A 204 -21.24 -13.85 3.79
CA SER A 204 -20.48 -12.77 3.13
C SER A 204 -19.65 -11.99 4.14
N GLN A 205 -20.23 -11.68 5.30
CA GLN A 205 -19.51 -11.08 6.42
C GLN A 205 -18.42 -12.00 6.95
N ALA A 206 -18.72 -13.29 7.14
CA ALA A 206 -17.73 -14.26 7.61
C ALA A 206 -16.53 -14.38 6.66
N LEU A 207 -16.77 -14.40 5.33
CA LEU A 207 -15.70 -14.38 4.34
C LEU A 207 -14.89 -13.08 4.41
N SER A 208 -15.56 -11.92 4.47
CA SER A 208 -14.89 -10.61 4.56
C SER A 208 -13.99 -10.52 5.80
N ASP A 209 -14.49 -10.98 6.95
CA ASP A 209 -13.73 -11.02 8.20
C ASP A 209 -12.50 -11.94 8.11
N MET A 210 -12.64 -13.12 7.49
CA MET A 210 -11.53 -14.05 7.32
C MET A 210 -10.50 -13.57 6.30
N VAL A 211 -10.92 -12.98 5.18
CA VAL A 211 -10.01 -12.36 4.21
C VAL A 211 -9.21 -11.26 4.88
N TYR A 212 -9.88 -10.35 5.60
CA TYR A 212 -9.20 -9.31 6.37
C TYR A 212 -8.22 -9.90 7.40
N ALA A 213 -8.63 -10.95 8.13
CA ALA A 213 -7.78 -11.58 9.15
C ALA A 213 -6.53 -12.21 8.54
N VAL A 214 -6.65 -12.92 7.41
CA VAL A 214 -5.53 -13.52 6.68
C VAL A 214 -4.59 -12.45 6.15
N GLU A 215 -5.10 -11.49 5.37
CA GLU A 215 -4.27 -10.45 4.75
C GLU A 215 -3.51 -9.64 5.80
N THR A 216 -4.21 -9.27 6.88
CA THR A 216 -3.62 -8.54 7.99
C THR A 216 -2.56 -9.39 8.69
N ALA A 217 -2.84 -10.66 9.01
CA ALA A 217 -1.87 -11.54 9.67
C ALA A 217 -0.60 -11.75 8.85
N ILE A 218 -0.70 -11.81 7.52
CA ILE A 218 0.46 -11.85 6.61
C ILE A 218 1.24 -10.53 6.72
N GLU A 219 0.54 -9.39 6.60
CA GLU A 219 1.16 -8.06 6.62
C GLU A 219 1.92 -7.77 7.93
N ILE A 220 1.38 -8.19 9.08
CA ILE A 220 2.05 -8.01 10.38
C ILE A 220 3.07 -9.11 10.72
N GLY A 221 3.28 -10.06 9.80
CA GLY A 221 4.31 -11.10 9.86
C GLY A 221 4.00 -12.25 10.82
N LYS A 222 2.72 -12.54 11.10
CA LYS A 222 2.31 -13.65 11.98
C LYS A 222 2.14 -14.98 11.25
N ILE A 223 1.90 -14.92 9.94
CA ILE A 223 1.73 -16.10 9.08
C ILE A 223 2.31 -15.78 7.69
N SER A 224 2.80 -16.79 6.97
CA SER A 224 3.24 -16.63 5.59
C SER A 224 2.10 -16.92 4.61
N GLU A 225 2.18 -16.34 3.40
CA GLU A 225 1.23 -16.61 2.33
C GLU A 225 1.16 -18.10 1.99
N GLU A 226 2.31 -18.78 1.94
CA GLU A 226 2.41 -20.23 1.67
C GLU A 226 1.59 -21.08 2.65
N GLN A 227 1.45 -20.65 3.90
CA GLN A 227 0.71 -21.39 4.93
C GLN A 227 -0.81 -21.33 4.72
N VAL A 228 -1.33 -20.33 4.01
CA VAL A 228 -2.78 -20.06 3.90
C VAL A 228 -3.30 -20.09 2.46
N ILE A 229 -2.41 -20.01 1.47
CA ILE A 229 -2.79 -19.82 0.06
C ILE A 229 -3.73 -20.92 -0.43
N GLU A 230 -3.49 -22.19 -0.07
CA GLU A 230 -4.35 -23.30 -0.49
C GLU A 230 -5.78 -23.17 0.08
N SER A 231 -5.90 -22.82 1.36
CA SER A 231 -7.19 -22.63 2.02
C SER A 231 -7.95 -21.43 1.45
N VAL A 232 -7.25 -20.31 1.22
CA VAL A 232 -7.84 -19.10 0.62
C VAL A 232 -8.29 -19.38 -0.81
N MET A 233 -7.46 -20.01 -1.64
CA MET A 233 -7.80 -20.33 -3.04
C MET A 233 -8.97 -21.31 -3.12
N THR A 234 -9.03 -22.29 -2.22
CA THR A 234 -10.18 -23.20 -2.11
C THR A 234 -11.47 -22.41 -1.87
N LEU A 235 -11.50 -21.57 -0.84
CA LEU A 235 -12.66 -20.73 -0.51
C LEU A 235 -13.09 -19.81 -1.67
N LEU A 236 -12.13 -19.14 -2.31
CA LEU A 236 -12.42 -18.22 -3.41
C LEU A 236 -12.95 -18.93 -4.66
N SER A 237 -12.60 -20.20 -4.87
CA SER A 237 -13.07 -21.01 -6.00
C SER A 237 -14.51 -21.54 -5.84
N MET A 238 -15.08 -21.48 -4.63
CA MET A 238 -16.39 -22.05 -4.33
C MET A 238 -17.52 -21.19 -4.92
N LYS A 239 -18.41 -21.83 -5.69
CA LYS A 239 -19.56 -21.17 -6.33
C LYS A 239 -20.69 -20.87 -5.34
N ASP A 240 -20.98 -21.80 -4.43
CA ASP A 240 -22.04 -21.67 -3.43
C ASP A 240 -21.48 -21.31 -2.06
N LYS A 241 -21.48 -20.00 -1.78
CA LYS A 241 -21.03 -19.41 -0.51
C LYS A 241 -22.05 -19.59 0.63
N ALA A 242 -23.24 -20.11 0.37
CA ALA A 242 -24.23 -20.42 1.40
C ALA A 242 -24.19 -21.89 1.85
N SER A 243 -23.40 -22.73 1.18
CA SER A 243 -23.30 -24.16 1.47
C SER A 243 -22.70 -24.46 2.85
N VAL A 244 -23.11 -25.58 3.44
CA VAL A 244 -22.51 -26.12 4.68
C VAL A 244 -21.00 -26.29 4.51
N ARG A 245 -20.58 -26.82 3.36
CA ARG A 245 -19.18 -26.99 3.03
C ARG A 245 -18.41 -25.67 3.04
N PHE A 246 -18.95 -24.59 2.47
CA PHE A 246 -18.27 -23.29 2.50
C PHE A 246 -18.06 -22.80 3.94
N ARG A 247 -19.04 -23.05 4.81
CA ARG A 247 -18.94 -22.73 6.23
C ARG A 247 -17.89 -23.57 6.96
N GLU A 248 -17.76 -24.85 6.61
CA GLU A 248 -16.72 -25.73 7.15
C GLU A 248 -15.32 -25.27 6.73
N GLU A 249 -15.12 -24.90 5.46
CA GLU A 249 -13.83 -24.39 4.94
C GLU A 249 -13.44 -23.06 5.61
N LEU A 250 -14.39 -22.15 5.84
CA LEU A 250 -14.13 -20.91 6.59
C LEU A 250 -13.71 -21.20 8.03
N GLU A 251 -14.35 -22.18 8.66
CA GLU A 251 -14.02 -22.58 10.02
C GLU A 251 -12.64 -23.24 10.10
N GLN A 252 -12.26 -24.05 9.10
CA GLN A 252 -10.90 -24.60 9.00
C GLN A 252 -9.85 -23.49 8.86
N LEU A 253 -10.10 -22.50 8.00
CA LEU A 253 -9.22 -21.33 7.86
C LEU A 253 -9.11 -20.56 9.19
N ARG A 254 -10.24 -20.35 9.90
CA ARG A 254 -10.23 -19.70 11.22
C ARG A 254 -9.37 -20.49 12.21
N LEU A 255 -9.53 -21.80 12.29
CA LEU A 255 -8.76 -22.66 13.19
C LEU A 255 -7.27 -22.70 12.85
N LEU A 256 -6.93 -22.68 11.55
CA LEU A 256 -5.56 -22.53 11.09
C LEU A 256 -4.95 -21.22 11.61
N LEU A 257 -5.67 -20.10 11.46
CA LEU A 257 -5.22 -18.81 11.97
C LEU A 257 -5.07 -18.83 13.51
N VAL A 258 -6.02 -19.41 14.25
CA VAL A 258 -5.92 -19.57 15.72
C VAL A 258 -4.63 -20.30 16.10
N LYS A 259 -4.26 -21.37 15.39
CA LYS A 259 -3.04 -22.14 15.67
C LYS A 259 -1.75 -21.31 15.51
N HIS A 260 -1.76 -20.34 14.61
CA HIS A 260 -0.58 -19.49 14.33
C HIS A 260 -0.56 -18.20 15.14
N LEU A 261 -1.71 -17.74 15.62
CA LEU A 261 -1.88 -16.46 16.32
C LEU A 261 -2.08 -16.59 17.84
N GLY A 262 -2.37 -17.81 18.31
CA GLY A 262 -2.57 -18.16 19.72
C GLY A 262 -1.29 -18.31 20.53
#